data_AF-A0A536H8F1-F1
#
_entry.id   AF-A0A536H8F1-F1
#
_cell.length_a   1.000
_cell.length_b   1.000
_cell.length_c   1.000
_cell.angle_alpha   90.00
_cell.angle_beta   90.00
_cell.angle_gamma   90.00
#
_symmetry.space_group_name_H-M   'P 1'
#
loop_
_entity.id
_entity.type
_entity.pdbx_description
1 polymer ?
#
loop_
_entity_poly.entity_id
_entity_poly.type
_entity_poly.pdbx_seq_one_letter_code
_entity_poly.pdbx_strand_id
1 'polypeptide(L)'
;MNAAAARSQAASGDVALQTATLPTVLAAPAVNVLGVGNGFGSYKVQGAPSDANLAVGDTQVVQWVNLQYAVFDKRTGAVLAGPFDGNNFWKGFGNVCETANQGDPIIQFDKVAHRWVASQGLFNVRLTCIAVSTTPDAL
;
A
#
# COMPACT_ATOMS: atom_id res chain seq x y z
N MET A 1 -53.89 28.47 2.94
CA MET A 1 -53.87 26.99 2.91
C MET A 1 -52.50 26.55 3.39
N ASN A 2 -52.48 25.80 4.49
CA ASN A 2 -51.30 25.26 5.14
C ASN A 2 -50.52 24.30 4.23
N ALA A 3 -49.20 24.33 4.33
CA ALA A 3 -48.40 23.12 4.49
C ALA A 3 -47.09 23.49 5.18
N ALA A 4 -46.99 23.17 6.47
CA ALA A 4 -45.72 23.07 7.17
C ALA A 4 -44.97 21.85 6.63
N ALA A 5 -43.65 21.97 6.45
CA ALA A 5 -42.75 20.83 6.36
C ALA A 5 -41.66 21.00 7.42
N ALA A 6 -41.95 20.54 8.62
CA ALA A 6 -40.91 20.18 9.58
C ALA A 6 -40.46 18.75 9.26
N ARG A 7 -39.17 18.56 8.99
CA ARG A 7 -38.44 17.38 9.43
C ARG A 7 -37.06 17.84 9.89
N SER A 8 -36.93 18.02 11.20
CA SER A 8 -35.64 17.88 11.86
C SER A 8 -35.13 16.47 11.57
N GLN A 9 -34.11 16.35 10.72
CA GLN A 9 -33.28 15.15 10.77
C GLN A 9 -32.59 15.20 12.13
N ALA A 10 -33.06 14.37 13.06
CA ALA A 10 -32.26 14.04 14.23
C ALA A 10 -30.91 13.55 13.69
N ALA A 11 -29.81 14.12 14.19
CA ALA A 11 -28.49 13.64 13.87
C ALA A 11 -28.45 12.14 14.14
N SER A 12 -28.41 11.32 13.08
CA SER A 12 -28.18 9.90 13.21
C SER A 12 -26.83 9.77 13.92
N GLY A 13 -26.81 9.15 15.10
CA GLY A 13 -25.56 8.89 15.81
C GLY A 13 -24.58 8.22 14.85
N ASP A 14 -23.32 8.63 14.92
CA ASP A 14 -22.26 8.03 14.11
C ASP A 14 -22.21 6.53 14.40
N VAL A 15 -22.53 5.70 13.40
CA VAL A 15 -22.51 4.24 13.52
C VAL A 15 -21.10 3.68 13.69
N ALA A 16 -20.06 4.47 13.40
CA ALA A 16 -18.67 4.14 13.69
C ALA A 16 -18.26 4.54 15.12
N LEU A 17 -19.14 5.16 15.91
CA LEU A 17 -18.86 5.49 17.30
C LEU A 17 -18.55 4.22 18.09
N GLN A 18 -17.31 4.10 18.54
CA GLN A 18 -16.93 3.06 19.47
C GLN A 18 -17.63 3.33 20.82
N THR A 19 -18.68 2.57 21.11
CA THR A 19 -19.47 2.71 22.35
C THR A 19 -18.92 1.88 23.51
N ALA A 20 -17.92 1.03 23.26
CA ALA A 20 -17.30 0.17 24.26
C ALA A 20 -15.83 -0.09 23.99
N THR A 21 -15.05 -0.20 25.05
CA THR A 21 -13.68 -0.72 25.00
C THR A 21 -13.75 -2.24 24.87
N LEU A 22 -13.16 -2.78 23.80
CA LEU A 22 -13.05 -4.24 23.62
C LEU A 22 -11.96 -4.82 24.54
N PRO A 23 -11.98 -6.15 24.80
CA PRO A 23 -10.93 -6.80 25.58
C PRO A 23 -9.53 -6.56 24.99
N THR A 24 -8.53 -6.43 25.86
CA THR A 24 -7.14 -6.29 25.43
C THR A 24 -6.70 -7.52 24.65
N VAL A 25 -6.29 -7.33 23.41
CA VAL A 25 -5.65 -8.38 22.60
C VAL A 25 -4.15 -8.22 22.74
N LEU A 26 -3.47 -9.28 23.22
CA LEU A 26 -2.01 -9.37 23.19
C LEU A 26 -1.55 -9.51 21.74
N ALA A 27 -1.10 -8.41 21.13
CA ALA A 27 -0.43 -8.42 19.84
C ALA A 27 1.08 -8.53 20.06
N ALA A 28 1.62 -9.74 19.92
CA ALA A 28 3.07 -9.92 19.81
C ALA A 28 3.47 -9.82 18.32
N PRO A 29 4.60 -9.16 17.99
CA PRO A 29 5.12 -9.20 16.63
C PRO A 29 5.46 -10.65 16.28
N ALA A 30 4.78 -11.19 15.27
CA ALA A 30 5.00 -12.57 14.85
C ALA A 30 6.36 -12.75 14.15
N VAL A 31 6.73 -11.78 13.31
CA VAL A 31 7.92 -11.81 12.46
C VAL A 31 8.48 -10.41 12.32
N ASN A 32 9.80 -10.28 12.33
CA ASN A 32 10.48 -9.05 11.96
C ASN A 32 10.94 -9.14 10.49
N VAL A 33 10.66 -8.08 9.73
CA VAL A 33 11.24 -7.90 8.39
C VAL A 33 12.37 -6.87 8.49
N LEU A 34 13.47 -7.11 7.77
CA LEU A 34 14.62 -6.18 7.75
C LEU A 34 14.21 -4.77 7.29
N GLY A 35 13.27 -4.73 6.35
CA GLY A 35 12.76 -3.51 5.73
C GLY A 35 13.68 -2.95 4.64
N VAL A 36 13.08 -2.24 3.69
CA VAL A 36 13.76 -1.51 2.62
C VAL A 36 14.26 -0.18 3.17
N GLY A 37 15.53 0.13 2.96
CA GLY A 37 16.14 1.36 3.47
C GLY A 37 17.66 1.38 3.30
N ASN A 38 18.31 2.36 3.93
CA ASN A 38 19.77 2.49 3.82
C ASN A 38 20.48 1.20 4.28
N GLY A 39 21.33 0.64 3.42
CA GLY A 39 22.01 -0.64 3.66
C GLY A 39 21.26 -1.89 3.18
N PHE A 40 20.03 -1.76 2.66
CA PHE A 40 19.28 -2.87 2.08
C PHE A 40 19.72 -3.16 0.65
N GLY A 41 20.55 -4.19 0.44
CA GLY A 41 20.98 -4.63 -0.89
C GLY A 41 21.53 -3.48 -1.74
N SER A 42 20.96 -3.30 -2.94
CA SER A 42 21.32 -2.21 -3.85
C SER A 42 20.54 -0.91 -3.63
N TYR A 43 19.73 -0.79 -2.57
CA TYR A 43 18.90 0.39 -2.30
C TYR A 43 19.71 1.68 -2.31
N LYS A 44 19.10 2.75 -2.83
CA LYS A 44 19.65 4.10 -2.79
C LYS A 44 18.63 5.04 -2.19
N VAL A 45 19.08 5.92 -1.31
CA VAL A 45 18.25 7.04 -0.83
C VAL A 45 18.05 8.00 -1.99
N GLN A 46 16.89 7.92 -2.63
CA GLN A 46 16.56 8.69 -3.84
C GLN A 46 15.51 9.78 -3.57
N GLY A 47 14.93 9.81 -2.37
CA GLY A 47 13.94 10.79 -1.95
C GLY A 47 14.04 11.10 -0.46
N ALA A 48 13.59 12.29 -0.08
CA ALA A 48 13.42 12.74 1.30
C ALA A 48 12.20 13.68 1.38
N PRO A 49 11.29 13.51 2.36
CA PRO A 49 11.29 12.47 3.39
C PRO A 49 11.09 11.05 2.82
N SER A 50 11.15 10.04 3.69
CA SER A 50 10.91 8.65 3.29
C SER A 50 9.42 8.42 3.04
N ASP A 51 9.08 7.93 1.85
CA ASP A 51 7.71 7.58 1.47
C ASP A 51 7.46 6.08 1.70
N ALA A 52 7.78 5.60 2.91
CA ALA A 52 7.68 4.18 3.22
C ALA A 52 6.22 3.72 3.30
N ASN A 53 5.87 2.74 2.47
CA ASN A 53 4.57 2.08 2.47
C ASN A 53 4.75 0.55 2.44
N LEU A 54 3.84 -0.20 3.05
CA LEU A 54 3.87 -1.66 3.00
C LEU A 54 2.47 -2.25 3.05
N ALA A 55 2.33 -3.45 2.49
CA ALA A 55 1.14 -4.27 2.63
C ALA A 55 1.51 -5.74 2.87
N VAL A 56 0.63 -6.44 3.58
CA VAL A 56 0.78 -7.86 3.91
C VAL A 56 -0.28 -8.64 3.14
N GLY A 57 0.18 -9.51 2.24
CA GLY A 57 -0.65 -10.41 1.46
C GLY A 57 -0.85 -11.76 2.13
N ASP A 58 -1.19 -12.75 1.32
CA ASP A 58 -1.44 -14.12 1.82
C ASP A 58 -0.15 -14.74 2.39
N THR A 59 0.92 -14.71 1.60
CA THR A 59 2.22 -15.34 1.90
C THR A 59 3.39 -14.37 1.92
N GLN A 60 3.19 -13.13 1.48
CA GLN A 60 4.26 -12.15 1.27
C GLN A 60 3.97 -10.83 1.97
N VAL A 61 5.04 -10.10 2.30
CA VAL A 61 5.00 -8.69 2.65
C VAL A 61 5.69 -7.94 1.53
N VAL A 62 5.06 -6.89 1.00
CA VAL A 62 5.70 -5.98 0.04
C VAL A 62 5.90 -4.65 0.75
N GLN A 63 7.14 -4.17 0.76
CA GLN A 63 7.45 -2.82 1.22
C GLN A 63 8.06 -2.03 0.08
N TRP A 64 7.54 -0.82 -0.13
CA TRP A 64 7.99 0.14 -1.12
C TRP A 64 8.39 1.42 -0.41
N VAL A 65 9.63 1.85 -0.61
CA VAL A 65 10.17 3.09 -0.06
C VAL A 65 10.67 3.98 -1.18
N ASN A 66 10.08 5.17 -1.30
CA ASN A 66 10.32 6.11 -2.39
C ASN A 66 10.25 5.41 -3.76
N LEU A 67 11.41 5.15 -4.38
CA LEU A 67 11.50 4.64 -5.76
C LEU A 67 11.73 3.14 -5.86
N GLN A 68 11.89 2.42 -4.74
CA GLN A 68 12.25 1.00 -4.78
C GLN A 68 11.45 0.15 -3.80
N TYR A 69 11.13 -1.08 -4.18
CA TYR A 69 10.38 -2.02 -3.36
C TYR A 69 11.07 -3.38 -3.25
N ALA A 70 10.74 -4.13 -2.20
CA ALA A 70 11.17 -5.51 -2.02
C ALA A 70 10.01 -6.37 -1.52
N VAL A 71 10.13 -7.68 -1.77
CA VAL A 71 9.16 -8.69 -1.36
C VAL A 71 9.81 -9.60 -0.33
N PHE A 72 9.10 -9.84 0.77
CA PHE A 72 9.55 -10.65 1.90
C PHE A 72 8.59 -11.81 2.14
N ASP A 73 9.10 -12.93 2.63
CA ASP A 73 8.29 -14.05 3.09
C ASP A 73 7.59 -13.66 4.39
N LYS A 74 6.25 -13.73 4.43
CA LYS A 74 5.46 -13.29 5.58
C LYS A 74 5.69 -14.12 6.83
N ARG A 75 6.07 -15.39 6.68
CA ARG A 75 6.21 -16.34 7.79
C ARG A 75 7.58 -16.27 8.44
N THR A 76 8.61 -15.94 7.68
CA THR A 76 10.01 -15.97 8.12
C THR A 76 10.66 -14.59 8.16
N GLY A 77 10.13 -13.62 7.41
CA GLY A 77 10.69 -12.29 7.25
C GLY A 77 11.88 -12.23 6.30
N ALA A 78 12.23 -13.35 5.67
CA ALA A 78 13.33 -13.44 4.73
C ALA A 78 13.01 -12.62 3.47
N VAL A 79 14.04 -12.01 2.88
CA VAL A 79 13.92 -11.35 1.58
C VAL A 79 13.70 -12.42 0.51
N LEU A 80 12.59 -12.33 -0.21
CA LEU A 80 12.33 -13.19 -1.38
C LEU A 80 12.96 -12.59 -2.62
N ALA A 81 12.79 -11.28 -2.83
CA ALA A 81 13.40 -10.58 -3.95
C ALA A 81 13.45 -9.05 -3.74
N GLY A 82 14.29 -8.39 -4.55
CA GLY A 82 14.47 -6.94 -4.57
C GLY A 82 15.82 -6.46 -4.00
N PRO A 83 16.04 -5.15 -3.91
CA PRO A 83 15.07 -4.12 -4.28
C PRO A 83 14.91 -4.00 -5.81
N PHE A 84 13.68 -3.75 -6.25
CA PHE A 84 13.32 -3.45 -7.63
C PHE A 84 12.89 -2.00 -7.74
N ASP A 85 13.03 -1.40 -8.93
CA ASP A 85 12.48 -0.08 -9.18
C ASP A 85 10.94 -0.12 -9.21
N GLY A 86 10.30 0.88 -8.61
CA GLY A 86 8.84 0.95 -8.44
C GLY A 86 8.05 0.90 -9.75
N ASN A 87 8.58 1.47 -10.83
CA ASN A 87 7.95 1.42 -12.16
C ASN A 87 7.85 0.00 -12.75
N ASN A 88 8.55 -0.99 -12.18
CA ASN A 88 8.49 -2.38 -12.61
C ASN A 88 7.07 -2.98 -12.49
N PHE A 89 6.20 -2.44 -11.62
CA PHE A 89 4.78 -2.88 -11.52
C PHE A 89 3.97 -2.66 -12.80
N TRP A 90 4.39 -1.74 -13.67
CA TRP A 90 3.69 -1.43 -14.92
C TRP A 90 4.32 -2.08 -16.15
N LYS A 91 5.39 -2.87 -16.00
CA LYS A 91 6.12 -3.47 -17.11
C LYS A 91 5.18 -4.18 -18.10
N GLY A 92 5.17 -3.71 -19.35
CA GLY A 92 4.33 -4.26 -20.44
C GLY A 92 3.02 -3.49 -20.72
N PHE A 93 2.72 -2.39 -20.02
CA PHE A 93 1.50 -1.59 -20.22
C PHE A 93 1.52 -0.72 -21.51
N GLY A 94 2.67 -0.52 -22.15
CA GLY A 94 2.92 0.40 -23.26
C GLY A 94 2.83 1.91 -22.95
N ASN A 95 2.94 2.37 -21.70
CA ASN A 95 2.71 3.79 -21.37
C ASN A 95 3.77 4.42 -20.42
N VAL A 96 3.57 5.71 -20.07
CA VAL A 96 4.52 6.49 -19.26
C VAL A 96 4.81 5.88 -17.88
N CYS A 97 3.87 5.12 -17.31
CA CYS A 97 4.02 4.48 -16.00
C CYS A 97 5.14 3.41 -15.97
N GLU A 98 5.51 2.87 -17.12
CA GLU A 98 6.64 1.93 -17.23
C GLU A 98 7.99 2.62 -17.23
N THR A 99 8.04 3.85 -17.72
CA THR A 99 9.31 4.56 -17.94
C THR A 99 9.58 5.62 -16.88
N ALA A 100 8.56 6.00 -16.09
CA ALA A 100 8.67 6.98 -15.04
C ALA A 100 8.56 6.34 -13.65
N ASN A 101 9.49 6.70 -12.76
CA ASN A 101 9.53 6.27 -11.37
C ASN A 101 9.73 7.52 -10.50
N GLN A 102 8.65 8.05 -9.92
CA GLN A 102 8.66 9.37 -9.26
C GLN A 102 8.40 9.32 -7.75
N GLY A 103 8.00 8.17 -7.21
CA GLY A 103 7.82 7.97 -5.77
C GLY A 103 6.40 8.23 -5.30
N ASP A 104 6.26 8.62 -4.02
CA ASP A 104 4.98 8.66 -3.30
C ASP A 104 4.14 7.38 -3.48
N PRO A 105 4.72 6.20 -3.18
CA PRO A 105 4.11 4.94 -3.51
C PRO A 105 2.99 4.56 -2.53
N ILE A 106 2.00 3.86 -3.08
CA ILE A 106 1.03 3.08 -2.32
C ILE A 106 1.09 1.65 -2.81
N ILE A 107 1.26 0.70 -1.88
CA ILE A 107 1.06 -0.72 -2.12
C ILE A 107 -0.03 -1.22 -1.16
N GLN A 108 -1.01 -1.93 -1.69
CA GLN A 108 -2.10 -2.54 -0.92
C GLN A 108 -2.31 -3.98 -1.37
N PHE A 109 -2.87 -4.79 -0.47
CA PHE A 109 -3.35 -6.12 -0.81
C PHE A 109 -4.86 -6.17 -0.57
N ASP A 110 -5.61 -6.40 -1.65
CA ASP A 110 -7.03 -6.70 -1.56
C ASP A 110 -7.20 -8.12 -1.03
N LYS A 111 -7.67 -8.22 0.21
CA LYS A 111 -7.84 -9.49 0.93
C LYS A 111 -9.05 -10.30 0.45
N VAL A 112 -9.98 -9.69 -0.28
CA VAL A 112 -11.16 -10.36 -0.83
C VAL A 112 -10.82 -10.92 -2.22
N ALA A 113 -10.18 -10.11 -3.06
CA ALA A 113 -9.79 -10.50 -4.42
C ALA A 113 -8.45 -11.27 -4.47
N HIS A 114 -7.67 -11.25 -3.38
CA HIS A 114 -6.32 -11.80 -3.32
C HIS A 114 -5.42 -11.18 -4.40
N ARG A 115 -5.36 -9.85 -4.44
CA ARG A 115 -4.62 -9.07 -5.46
C ARG A 115 -3.80 -7.95 -4.84
N TRP A 116 -2.64 -7.69 -5.42
CA TRP A 116 -1.82 -6.52 -5.12
C TRP A 116 -2.31 -5.33 -5.94
N VAL A 117 -2.38 -4.17 -5.29
CA VAL A 117 -2.69 -2.88 -5.92
C VAL A 117 -1.51 -1.94 -5.66
N ALA A 118 -0.83 -1.55 -6.74
CA ALA A 118 0.30 -0.63 -6.72
C ALA A 118 -0.12 0.71 -7.32
N SER A 119 0.31 1.81 -6.71
CA SER A 119 0.04 3.16 -7.20
C SER A 119 1.22 4.09 -6.98
N GLN A 120 1.44 5.01 -7.92
CA GLN A 120 2.37 6.14 -7.76
C GLN A 120 1.84 7.39 -8.48
N GLY A 121 2.25 8.56 -8.02
CA GLY A 121 1.99 9.84 -8.69
C GLY A 121 3.09 10.16 -9.70
N LEU A 122 2.71 10.60 -10.90
CA LEU A 122 3.61 11.22 -11.87
C LEU A 122 3.34 12.72 -11.93
N PHE A 123 4.03 13.49 -11.10
CA PHE A 123 3.75 14.91 -10.86
C PHE A 123 4.05 15.80 -12.07
N ASN A 124 5.07 15.45 -12.87
CA ASN A 124 5.43 16.23 -14.06
C ASN A 124 4.34 16.17 -15.15
N VAL A 125 3.63 15.05 -15.23
CA VAL A 125 2.58 14.80 -16.23
C VAL A 125 1.18 14.77 -15.62
N ARG A 126 1.05 15.03 -14.31
CA ARG A 126 -0.20 15.12 -13.54
C ARG A 126 -1.10 13.89 -13.70
N LEU A 127 -0.52 12.70 -13.59
CA LEU A 127 -1.22 11.43 -13.73
C LEU A 127 -0.93 10.52 -12.53
N THR A 128 -1.88 9.65 -12.20
CA THR A 128 -1.68 8.58 -11.21
C THR A 128 -1.65 7.25 -11.93
N CYS A 129 -0.54 6.53 -11.76
CA CYS A 129 -0.38 5.18 -12.28
C CYS A 129 -0.98 4.20 -11.28
N ILE A 130 -1.83 3.28 -11.73
CA ILE A 130 -2.41 2.21 -10.91
C ILE A 130 -2.20 0.88 -11.63
N ALA A 131 -1.71 -0.13 -10.93
CA ALA A 131 -1.59 -1.50 -11.40
C ALA A 131 -2.27 -2.45 -10.41
N VAL A 132 -2.94 -3.47 -10.94
CA VAL A 132 -3.53 -4.56 -10.16
C VAL A 132 -2.93 -5.86 -10.65
N SER A 133 -2.42 -6.68 -9.73
CA SER A 133 -1.85 -7.99 -10.10
C SER A 133 -2.92 -8.92 -10.66
N THR A 134 -2.50 -10.00 -11.33
CA THR A 134 -3.39 -11.06 -11.79
C THR A 134 -3.42 -12.26 -10.83
N THR A 135 -2.49 -12.31 -9.88
CA THR A 135 -2.31 -13.38 -8.89
C THR A 135 -2.07 -12.79 -7.48
N PRO A 136 -2.16 -13.59 -6.40
CA PRO A 136 -1.74 -13.15 -5.06
C PRO A 136 -0.21 -13.12 -4.87
N ASP A 137 0.56 -13.56 -5.87
CA ASP A 137 2.04 -13.50 -5.83
C ASP A 137 2.49 -12.11 -6.29
N ALA A 138 3.41 -11.52 -5.54
CA ALA A 138 4.00 -10.20 -5.82
C ALA A 138 5.20 -10.26 -6.78
N LEU A 139 5.60 -11.46 -7.23
CA LEU A 139 6.75 -11.70 -8.12
C LEU A 139 6.33 -12.16 -9.52
#